data_AF-A0A815MBY4-F1
#
_entry.id   AF-A0A815MBY4-F1
#
_cell.length_a   1.000
_cell.length_b   1.000
_cell.length_c   1.000
_cell.angle_alpha   90.00
_cell.angle_beta   90.00
_cell.angle_gamma   90.00
#
_symmetry.space_group_name_H-M   'P 1'
#
loop_
_entity.id
_entity.type
_entity.pdbx_description
1 polymer ?
#
loop_
_entity_poly.entity_id
_entity_poly.type
_entity_poly.pdbx_seq_one_letter_code
_entity_poly.pdbx_strand_id
1 'polypeptide(L)'
;MDFLNAFNNLQNRLFALKVVQIPKRKQFTLKDVSAHCTEADCWMVVKDVVYDLTEFMREHPGGSDIMLEYAGTDATMAFSDKPHSLDAWTILEKYIVGELVPEERMFDTNISS
;
A
#
# COMPACT_ATOMS: atom_id res chain seq x y z
N MET A 1 -17.64 44.33 10.56
CA MET A 1 -17.98 43.22 9.64
C MET A 1 -16.74 42.34 9.45
N ASP A 2 -15.97 42.08 10.53
CA ASP A 2 -14.57 41.64 10.38
C ASP A 2 -14.23 40.39 11.20
N PHE A 3 -15.07 40.02 12.18
CA PHE A 3 -14.88 38.81 12.96
C PHE A 3 -15.24 37.53 12.20
N LEU A 4 -16.29 37.56 11.38
CA LEU A 4 -16.72 36.40 10.60
C LEU A 4 -15.72 36.07 9.47
N ASN A 5 -15.15 37.08 8.83
CA ASN A 5 -14.13 36.91 7.80
C ASN A 5 -12.82 36.36 8.39
N ALA A 6 -12.40 36.84 9.56
CA ALA A 6 -11.23 36.30 10.25
C ALA A 6 -11.43 34.85 10.68
N PHE A 7 -12.60 34.50 11.23
CA PHE A 7 -12.92 33.12 11.61
C PHE A 7 -12.93 32.16 10.41
N ASN A 8 -13.58 32.55 9.32
CA ASN A 8 -13.61 31.74 8.08
C ASN A 8 -12.22 31.58 7.48
N ASN A 9 -11.38 32.63 7.51
CA ASN A 9 -10.00 32.54 7.03
C ASN A 9 -9.11 31.67 7.93
N LEU A 10 -9.31 31.70 9.25
CA LEU A 10 -8.62 30.78 10.16
C LEU A 10 -9.11 29.34 9.99
N GLN A 11 -10.42 29.10 9.82
CA GLN A 11 -10.95 27.77 9.54
C GLN A 11 -10.42 27.22 8.20
N ASN A 12 -10.38 28.04 7.15
CA ASN A 12 -9.80 27.66 5.86
C ASN A 12 -8.29 27.42 5.94
N ARG A 13 -7.55 28.21 6.72
CA ARG A 13 -6.12 27.96 6.97
C ARG A 13 -5.89 26.72 7.83
N LEU A 14 -6.71 26.47 8.85
CA LEU A 14 -6.64 25.26 9.68
C LEU A 14 -7.00 24.01 8.88
N PHE A 15 -7.96 24.12 7.95
CA PHE A 15 -8.29 23.06 7.00
C PHE A 15 -7.15 22.84 5.99
N ALA A 16 -6.62 23.90 5.38
CA ALA A 16 -5.46 23.82 4.51
C ALA A 16 -4.21 23.28 5.23
N LEU A 17 -4.04 23.59 6.53
CA LEU A 17 -3.00 23.05 7.41
C LEU A 17 -3.23 21.58 7.81
N LYS A 18 -4.47 21.08 7.78
CA LYS A 18 -4.77 19.63 7.93
C LYS A 18 -4.66 18.86 6.61
N VAL A 19 -4.84 19.56 5.49
CA VAL A 19 -4.50 19.09 4.12
C VAL A 19 -2.98 19.23 3.85
N VAL A 20 -2.18 19.67 4.85
CA VAL A 20 -0.72 19.64 4.78
C VAL A 20 -0.25 18.20 4.71
N GLN A 21 0.16 17.83 3.49
CA GLN A 21 1.13 16.79 3.17
C GLN A 21 0.95 15.50 3.96
N ILE A 22 -0.07 14.71 3.58
CA ILE A 22 0.07 13.25 3.70
C ILE A 22 1.37 12.93 2.95
N PRO A 23 2.40 12.37 3.60
CA PRO A 23 3.65 12.08 2.92
C PRO A 23 3.33 11.21 1.71
N LYS A 24 3.66 11.73 0.52
CA LYS A 24 3.44 10.99 -0.73
C LYS A 24 4.22 9.69 -0.61
N ARG A 25 3.52 8.56 -0.56
CA ARG A 25 4.16 7.24 -0.53
C ARG A 25 5.02 7.09 -1.79
N LYS A 26 6.14 6.37 -1.66
CA LYS A 26 6.95 6.02 -2.83
C LYS A 26 6.08 5.26 -3.82
N GLN A 27 6.26 5.56 -5.10
CA GLN A 27 5.49 4.95 -6.18
C GLN A 27 6.38 4.02 -6.97
N PHE A 28 5.84 2.85 -7.32
CA PHE A 28 6.53 1.81 -8.06
C PHE A 28 5.66 1.34 -9.22
N THR A 29 6.28 0.97 -10.33
CA THR A 29 5.62 0.22 -11.38
C THR A 29 5.63 -1.27 -11.04
N LEU A 30 4.75 -2.05 -11.65
CA LEU A 30 4.80 -3.52 -11.63
C LEU A 30 6.14 -4.03 -12.14
N LYS A 31 6.77 -3.31 -13.09
CA LYS A 31 8.12 -3.62 -13.56
C LYS A 31 9.16 -3.47 -12.44
N ASP A 32 9.08 -2.41 -11.64
CA ASP A 32 9.98 -2.24 -10.48
C ASP A 32 9.78 -3.40 -9.49
N VAL A 33 8.53 -3.76 -9.18
CA VAL A 33 8.21 -4.88 -8.27
C VAL A 33 8.74 -6.22 -8.81
N SER A 34 8.62 -6.48 -10.11
CA SER A 34 9.06 -7.75 -10.73
C SER A 34 10.56 -8.04 -10.64
N ALA A 35 11.38 -7.03 -10.33
CA ALA A 35 12.80 -7.24 -10.07
C ALA A 35 13.06 -7.99 -8.75
N HIS A 36 12.09 -7.96 -7.83
CA HIS A 36 12.18 -8.51 -6.47
C HIS A 36 11.39 -9.83 -6.40
N CYS A 37 11.90 -10.87 -7.07
CA CYS A 37 11.22 -12.15 -7.28
C CYS A 37 11.93 -13.38 -6.69
N THR A 38 12.74 -13.22 -5.64
CA THR A 38 13.51 -14.32 -5.03
C THR A 38 13.28 -14.42 -3.52
N GLU A 39 13.63 -15.54 -2.88
CA GLU A 39 13.45 -15.70 -1.41
C GLU A 39 14.23 -14.65 -0.60
N ALA A 40 15.39 -14.22 -1.11
CA ALA A 40 16.23 -13.22 -0.46
C ALA A 40 15.91 -11.77 -0.90
N ASP A 41 14.93 -11.59 -1.79
CA ASP A 41 14.49 -10.30 -2.30
C ASP A 41 13.09 -10.47 -2.91
N CYS A 42 12.05 -10.39 -2.07
CA CYS A 42 10.67 -10.74 -2.43
C CYS A 42 9.72 -9.59 -2.18
N TRP A 43 9.30 -8.92 -3.24
CA TRP A 43 8.23 -7.92 -3.16
C TRP A 43 6.95 -8.43 -3.80
N MET A 44 5.82 -7.94 -3.31
CA MET A 44 4.50 -8.24 -3.90
C MET A 44 3.58 -7.04 -3.80
N VAL A 45 2.58 -7.01 -4.68
CA VAL A 45 1.46 -6.06 -4.57
C VAL A 45 0.26 -6.75 -3.95
N VAL A 46 -0.39 -6.08 -3.00
CA VAL A 46 -1.74 -6.44 -2.53
C VAL A 46 -2.59 -5.17 -2.47
N LYS A 47 -3.68 -5.12 -3.23
CA LYS A 47 -4.59 -3.97 -3.35
C LYS A 47 -3.84 -2.65 -3.62
N ASP A 48 -3.05 -2.64 -4.68
CA ASP A 48 -2.21 -1.52 -5.14
C ASP A 48 -1.10 -1.06 -4.18
N VAL A 49 -0.94 -1.69 -3.01
CA VAL A 49 0.14 -1.39 -2.06
C VAL A 49 1.30 -2.34 -2.31
N VAL A 50 2.52 -1.82 -2.26
CA VAL A 50 3.76 -2.57 -2.51
C VAL A 50 4.38 -2.93 -1.18
N TYR A 51 4.68 -4.22 -1.00
CA TYR A 51 5.22 -4.79 0.22
C TYR A 51 6.57 -5.45 -0.04
N ASP A 52 7.55 -5.19 0.81
CA ASP A 52 8.79 -5.96 0.89
C ASP A 52 8.61 -7.06 1.93
N LEU A 53 8.44 -8.29 1.46
CA LEU A 53 8.12 -9.46 2.28
C LEU A 53 9.33 -10.35 2.52
N THR A 54 10.54 -9.90 2.16
CA THR A 54 11.78 -10.68 2.22
C THR A 54 11.99 -11.32 3.60
N GLU A 55 11.86 -10.55 4.67
CA GLU A 55 12.03 -11.05 6.04
C GLU A 55 10.84 -11.90 6.51
N PHE A 56 9.66 -11.70 5.91
CA PHE A 56 8.43 -12.42 6.29
C PHE A 56 8.34 -13.82 5.67
N MET A 57 9.09 -14.10 4.59
CA MET A 57 9.03 -15.35 3.82
C MET A 57 9.02 -16.60 4.71
N ARG A 58 9.87 -16.62 5.75
CA ARG A 58 10.03 -17.78 6.66
C ARG A 58 9.04 -17.80 7.82
N GLU A 59 8.36 -16.69 8.08
CA GLU A 59 7.37 -16.56 9.14
C GLU A 59 5.95 -16.81 8.63
N HIS A 60 5.75 -16.86 7.31
CA HIS A 60 4.44 -17.07 6.70
C HIS A 60 3.86 -18.43 7.09
N PRO A 61 2.69 -18.49 7.77
CA PRO A 61 2.09 -19.77 8.20
C PRO A 61 1.72 -20.72 7.07
N GLY A 62 1.49 -20.20 5.85
CA GLY A 62 1.24 -21.01 4.65
C GLY A 62 2.51 -21.57 4.00
N GLY A 63 3.70 -21.22 4.50
CA GLY A 63 5.00 -21.59 3.94
C GLY A 63 5.52 -20.59 2.90
N SER A 64 6.85 -20.54 2.77
CA SER A 64 7.56 -19.67 1.82
C SER A 64 7.32 -20.08 0.36
N ASP A 65 7.13 -21.38 0.10
CA ASP A 65 6.99 -21.89 -1.27
C ASP A 65 5.78 -21.29 -1.99
N ILE A 66 4.65 -21.14 -1.26
CA ILE A 66 3.44 -20.52 -1.81
C ILE A 66 3.66 -19.03 -2.09
N MET A 67 4.46 -18.35 -1.26
CA MET A 67 4.79 -16.94 -1.50
C MET A 67 5.67 -16.79 -2.75
N LEU A 68 6.65 -17.69 -2.95
CA LEU A 68 7.53 -17.64 -4.11
C LEU A 68 6.80 -17.76 -5.45
N GLU A 69 5.64 -18.41 -5.50
CA GLU A 69 4.79 -18.46 -6.70
C GLU A 69 4.32 -17.08 -7.18
N TYR A 70 4.24 -16.10 -6.27
CA TYR A 70 3.75 -14.74 -6.54
C TYR A 70 4.81 -13.66 -6.33
N ALA A 71 6.06 -14.03 -6.06
CA ALA A 71 7.16 -13.08 -5.86
C ALA A 71 7.36 -12.21 -7.11
N GLY A 72 7.44 -10.90 -6.91
CA GLY A 72 7.54 -9.90 -7.97
C GLY A 72 6.23 -9.61 -8.71
N THR A 73 5.07 -10.03 -8.20
CA THR A 73 3.78 -9.90 -8.90
C THR A 73 2.70 -9.24 -8.05
N ASP A 74 1.54 -8.99 -8.65
CA ASP A 74 0.32 -8.66 -7.91
C ASP A 74 -0.33 -9.94 -7.38
N ALA A 75 -0.26 -10.10 -6.05
CA ALA A 75 -0.79 -11.24 -5.32
C ALA A 75 -2.18 -10.99 -4.75
N THR A 76 -2.89 -9.92 -5.15
CA THR A 76 -4.16 -9.49 -4.54
C THR A 76 -5.22 -10.60 -4.56
N MET A 77 -5.36 -11.28 -5.70
CA MET A 77 -6.32 -12.39 -5.85
C MET A 77 -5.90 -13.57 -4.97
N ALA A 78 -4.64 -14.00 -5.06
CA ALA A 78 -4.12 -15.11 -4.25
C ALA A 78 -4.25 -14.87 -2.75
N PHE A 79 -4.04 -13.62 -2.30
CA PHE A 79 -4.22 -13.22 -0.92
C PHE A 79 -5.72 -13.23 -0.51
N SER A 80 -6.60 -12.74 -1.38
CA SER A 80 -8.04 -12.62 -1.09
C SER A 80 -8.80 -13.95 -1.17
N ASP A 81 -8.32 -14.90 -1.97
CA ASP A 81 -8.93 -16.23 -2.15
C ASP A 81 -8.67 -17.18 -0.96
N LYS A 82 -7.80 -16.79 -0.03
CA LYS A 82 -7.48 -17.55 1.18
C LYS A 82 -8.08 -16.88 2.42
N PRO A 83 -8.48 -17.65 3.45
CA PRO A 83 -9.05 -17.11 4.67
C PRO A 83 -7.96 -16.51 5.58
N HIS A 84 -7.30 -15.45 5.12
CA HIS A 84 -6.42 -14.63 5.96
C HIS A 84 -7.24 -13.95 7.06
N SER A 85 -6.80 -14.04 8.31
CA SER A 85 -7.42 -13.33 9.43
C SER A 85 -7.22 -11.82 9.31
N LEU A 86 -7.95 -11.03 10.11
CA LEU A 86 -7.71 -9.59 10.20
C LEU A 86 -6.26 -9.28 10.61
N ASP A 87 -5.67 -10.11 11.47
CA ASP A 87 -4.28 -9.95 11.90
C ASP A 87 -3.28 -10.05 10.75
N ALA A 88 -3.59 -10.82 9.70
CA ALA A 88 -2.73 -10.92 8.52
C ALA A 88 -2.61 -9.57 7.79
N TRP A 89 -3.69 -8.79 7.75
CA TRP A 89 -3.67 -7.43 7.20
C TRP A 89 -2.81 -6.48 8.06
N THR A 90 -2.89 -6.61 9.39
CA THR A 90 -2.05 -5.83 10.31
C THR A 90 -0.57 -6.22 10.21
N ILE A 91 -0.25 -7.48 9.92
CA ILE A 91 1.13 -7.92 9.65
C ILE A 91 1.67 -7.23 8.39
N LEU A 92 0.89 -7.21 7.30
CA LEU A 92 1.29 -6.56 6.04
C LEU A 92 1.65 -5.08 6.21
N GLU A 93 0.99 -4.34 7.10
CA GLU A 93 1.28 -2.93 7.34
C GLU A 93 2.75 -2.65 7.69
N LYS A 94 3.43 -3.60 8.34
CA LYS A 94 4.85 -3.49 8.72
C LYS A 94 5.79 -3.52 7.52
N TYR A 95 5.34 -4.09 6.41
CA TYR A 95 6.14 -4.40 5.23
C TYR A 95 5.88 -3.43 4.07
N ILE A 96 5.08 -2.37 4.27
CA ILE A 96 4.77 -1.39 3.23
C ILE A 96 6.03 -0.60 2.85
N VAL A 97 6.40 -0.65 1.57
CA VAL A 97 7.46 0.17 0.99
C VAL A 97 6.93 1.26 0.06
N GLY A 98 5.70 1.13 -0.42
CA GLY A 98 5.04 2.13 -1.25
C GLY A 98 3.71 1.68 -1.82
N GLU A 99 3.35 2.25 -2.96
CA GLU A 99 2.12 1.98 -3.70
C GLU A 99 2.41 1.96 -5.20
N LEU A 100 1.55 1.33 -5.98
CA LEU A 100 1.69 1.36 -7.42
C LEU A 100 1.56 2.80 -7.96
N VAL A 101 2.19 3.08 -9.10
CA VAL A 101 1.92 4.28 -9.87
C VAL A 101 0.43 4.32 -10.25
N PRO A 102 -0.22 5.50 -10.25
CA PRO A 102 -1.67 5.61 -10.48
C PRO A 102 -2.16 4.90 -11.74
N GLU A 103 -1.36 4.87 -12.81
CA GLU A 103 -1.69 4.29 -14.10
C GLU A 103 -1.80 2.76 -14.08
N GLU A 104 -1.23 2.10 -13.06
CA GLU A 104 -1.21 0.65 -12.91
C GLU A 104 -2.08 0.17 -11.73
N ARG A 105 -2.79 1.08 -11.06
CA ARG A 105 -3.70 0.74 -9.95
C ARG A 105 -5.01 0.15 -10.44
N MET A 106 -5.52 -0.85 -9.72
CA MET A 106 -6.82 -1.47 -9.99
C MET A 106 -7.86 -1.21 -8.90
N PHE A 107 -7.43 -0.81 -7.70
CA PHE A 107 -8.24 -0.65 -6.49
C PHE A 107 -8.24 0.77 -5.93
N ASP A 108 -7.60 1.75 -6.60
CA ASP A 108 -7.56 3.14 -6.16
C ASP A 108 -8.98 3.70 -5.97
N THR A 109 -9.35 3.93 -4.71
CA THR A 109 -10.67 4.42 -4.30
C THR A 109 -10.90 5.90 -4.66
N ASN A 110 -9.92 6.58 -5.26
CA ASN A 110 -10.05 7.97 -5.71
C ASN A 110 -10.88 8.14 -6.98
N ILE A 111 -11.41 7.07 -7.59
CA ILE A 111 -12.55 7.16 -8.51
C ILE A 111 -13.84 6.91 -7.71
N SER A 112 -14.13 7.82 -6.76
CA SER A 112 -15.49 7.97 -6.26
C SER A 112 -16.24 8.83 -7.26
N SER A 113 -17.24 8.24 -7.92
CA SER A 113 -18.26 8.94 -8.71
C SER A 113 -19.06 9.91 -7.86
#